data_AF-A0A0R3SGH5-F1
#
_entry.id   AF-A0A0R3SGH5-F1
#
_cell.length_a   1.000
_cell.length_b   1.000
_cell.length_c   1.000
_cell.angle_alpha   90.00
_cell.angle_beta   90.00
_cell.angle_gamma   90.00
#
_symmetry.space_group_name_H-M   'P 1'
#
loop_
_entity.id
_entity.type
_entity.pdbx_description
1 polymer ?
#
loop_
_entity_poly.entity_id
_entity_poly.type
_entity_poly.pdbx_seq_one_letter_code
_entity_poly.pdbx_strand_id
1 'polypeptide(L)'
;MSIFGESVEVVHGMGEPWTNEIGASMLAQFDFKQSRTSLIQLLQTSVSLMQAAGEGSASSRGVPASQLLLILSDGVFSEDPLSPALQAAVRLARDHHLFVVCVIIDDSKKKHSIFDLRRYTGQGKLLPYMDVFPLPFYLVLRDVTALPQLLAEALRQWFELASATVGRSGGP
;
A
#
# COMPACT_ATOMS: atom_id res chain seq x y z
N MET A 1 -11.97 -1.70 0.43
CA MET A 1 -10.93 -2.11 1.40
C MET A 1 -10.64 -3.58 1.15
N SER A 2 -9.36 -3.97 1.14
CA SER A 2 -8.96 -5.36 0.87
C SER A 2 -8.06 -5.87 1.98
N ILE A 3 -8.17 -7.15 2.31
CA ILE A 3 -7.26 -7.87 3.21
C ILE A 3 -6.28 -8.67 2.35
N PHE A 4 -5.04 -8.80 2.79
CA PHE A 4 -3.99 -9.45 2.01
C PHE A 4 -3.07 -10.35 2.85
N GLY A 5 -2.66 -11.47 2.25
CA GLY A 5 -1.56 -12.32 2.70
C GLY A 5 -1.11 -13.25 1.57
N GLU A 6 -1.54 -14.51 1.56
CA GLU A 6 -1.26 -15.44 0.43
C GLU A 6 -2.18 -15.17 -0.77
N SER A 7 -3.37 -14.63 -0.52
CA SER A 7 -4.29 -14.11 -1.51
C SER A 7 -4.79 -12.72 -1.09
N VAL A 8 -5.42 -12.00 -2.03
CA VAL A 8 -6.06 -10.71 -1.78
C VAL A 8 -7.56 -10.89 -1.82
N GLU A 9 -8.24 -10.49 -0.75
CA GLU A 9 -9.69 -10.54 -0.65
C GLU A 9 -10.24 -9.11 -0.52
N VAL A 10 -11.22 -8.77 -1.36
CA VAL A 10 -11.89 -7.47 -1.31
C VAL A 10 -13.02 -7.57 -0.29
N VAL A 11 -12.88 -6.85 0.82
CA VAL A 11 -13.82 -6.88 1.95
C VAL A 11 -14.83 -5.74 1.89
N HIS A 12 -14.55 -4.71 1.08
CA HIS A 12 -15.46 -3.60 0.85
C HIS A 12 -15.25 -3.00 -0.54
N GLY A 13 -16.32 -2.87 -1.33
CA GLY A 13 -16.28 -2.32 -2.68
C GLY A 13 -16.00 -0.81 -2.71
N MET A 14 -15.41 -0.33 -3.81
CA MET A 14 -15.18 1.10 -4.02
C MET A 14 -16.54 1.78 -4.30
N GLY A 15 -17.13 2.44 -3.29
CA GLY A 15 -18.43 3.11 -3.40
C GLY A 15 -19.55 2.54 -2.52
N GLU A 16 -19.30 1.45 -1.79
CA GLU A 16 -20.26 0.95 -0.80
C GLU A 16 -20.29 1.87 0.44
N PRO A 17 -21.48 2.19 1.00
CA PRO A 17 -21.59 3.02 2.19
C PRO A 17 -21.01 2.29 3.40
N TRP A 18 -20.25 3.01 4.23
CA TRP A 18 -19.73 2.48 5.48
C TRP A 18 -20.86 2.37 6.50
N THR A 19 -21.10 1.17 7.02
CA THR A 19 -22.00 0.94 8.16
C THR A 19 -21.24 0.30 9.32
N ASN A 20 -21.78 0.41 10.54
CA ASN A 20 -21.13 -0.15 11.73
C ASN A 20 -20.99 -1.68 11.66
N GLU A 21 -21.89 -2.34 10.94
CA GLU A 21 -21.94 -3.79 10.76
C GLU A 21 -20.81 -4.28 9.83
N ILE A 22 -20.43 -3.47 8.83
CA ILE A 22 -19.31 -3.77 7.92
C ILE A 22 -17.99 -3.81 8.70
N GLY A 23 -17.79 -2.87 9.63
CA GLY A 23 -16.59 -2.85 10.46
C GLY A 23 -16.42 -4.12 11.32
N ALA A 24 -17.50 -4.57 11.96
CA ALA A 24 -17.50 -5.79 12.75
C ALA A 24 -17.33 -7.06 11.88
N SER A 25 -18.00 -7.12 10.73
CA SER A 25 -17.86 -8.22 9.77
C SER A 25 -16.45 -8.31 9.19
N MET A 26 -15.84 -7.16 8.89
CA MET A 26 -14.47 -7.07 8.41
C MET A 26 -13.46 -7.53 9.47
N LEU A 27 -13.62 -7.08 10.72
CA LEU A 27 -12.79 -7.52 11.85
C LEU A 27 -12.84 -9.04 12.05
N ALA A 28 -13.99 -9.67 11.85
CA ALA A 28 -14.15 -11.11 11.95
C ALA A 28 -13.44 -11.90 10.85
N GLN A 29 -13.11 -11.27 9.71
CA GLN A 29 -12.39 -11.88 8.59
C GLN A 29 -10.86 -11.84 8.77
N PHE A 30 -10.34 -11.06 9.72
CA PHE A 30 -8.92 -11.07 10.06
C PHE A 30 -8.56 -12.26 10.95
N ASP A 31 -8.23 -13.40 10.34
CA ASP A 31 -7.77 -14.57 11.10
C ASP A 31 -6.25 -14.60 11.36
N PHE A 32 -5.48 -13.77 10.63
CA PHE A 32 -4.01 -13.68 10.67
C PHE A 32 -3.28 -15.02 10.51
N LYS A 33 -3.90 -16.03 9.88
CA LYS A 33 -3.33 -17.37 9.74
C LYS A 33 -2.41 -17.54 8.53
N GLN A 34 -2.30 -16.52 7.69
CA GLN A 34 -1.52 -16.57 6.45
C GLN A 34 -0.02 -16.57 6.77
N SER A 35 0.68 -17.62 6.35
CA SER A 35 2.12 -17.84 6.64
C SER A 35 3.06 -17.08 5.70
N ARG A 36 2.52 -16.50 4.63
CA ARG A 36 3.25 -15.81 3.57
C ARG A 36 2.46 -14.58 3.12
N THR A 37 3.18 -13.50 2.88
CA THR A 37 2.65 -12.27 2.30
C THR A 37 3.21 -12.12 0.90
N SER A 38 2.37 -12.15 -0.13
CA SER A 38 2.78 -11.93 -1.53
C SER A 38 2.55 -10.49 -1.96
N LEU A 39 3.63 -9.73 -2.11
CA LEU A 39 3.55 -8.37 -2.62
C LEU A 39 3.22 -8.35 -4.12
N ILE A 40 3.68 -9.33 -4.89
CA ILE A 40 3.39 -9.40 -6.33
C ILE A 40 1.88 -9.51 -6.56
N GLN A 41 1.24 -10.47 -5.88
CA GLN A 41 -0.19 -10.71 -6.04
C GLN A 41 -1.00 -9.50 -5.53
N LEU A 42 -0.59 -8.90 -4.41
CA LEU A 42 -1.19 -7.66 -3.91
C LEU A 42 -1.22 -6.55 -4.97
N LEU A 43 -0.06 -6.27 -5.58
CA LEU A 43 0.06 -5.20 -6.57
C LEU A 43 -0.76 -5.50 -7.84
N GLN A 44 -0.66 -6.72 -8.36
CA GLN A 44 -1.39 -7.12 -9.57
C GLN A 44 -2.91 -7.07 -9.36
N THR A 45 -3.41 -7.65 -8.28
CA THR A 45 -4.85 -7.61 -7.96
C THR A 45 -5.33 -6.19 -7.72
N SER A 46 -4.55 -5.36 -7.02
CA SER A 46 -4.91 -3.95 -6.79
C SER A 46 -5.04 -3.18 -8.10
N VAL A 47 -4.09 -3.34 -9.03
CA VAL A 47 -4.18 -2.73 -10.37
C VAL A 47 -5.46 -3.15 -11.09
N SER A 48 -5.79 -4.44 -11.12
CA SER A 48 -7.00 -4.94 -11.80
C SER A 48 -8.29 -4.38 -11.17
N LEU A 49 -8.37 -4.34 -9.84
CA LEU A 49 -9.53 -3.78 -9.13
C LEU A 49 -9.72 -2.29 -9.41
N MET A 50 -8.61 -1.56 -9.46
CA MET A 50 -8.59 -0.11 -9.67
C MET A 50 -8.93 0.27 -11.11
N GLN A 51 -8.55 -0.56 -12.09
CA GLN A 51 -8.97 -0.43 -13.48
C GLN A 51 -10.49 -0.65 -13.62
N ALA A 52 -11.01 -1.73 -13.03
CA ALA A 52 -12.44 -2.02 -13.06
C ALA A 52 -13.29 -0.92 -12.41
N ALA A 53 -12.80 -0.32 -11.32
CA ALA A 53 -13.46 0.81 -10.67
C ALA A 53 -13.35 2.12 -11.49
N GLY A 54 -12.24 2.34 -12.19
CA GLY A 54 -12.01 3.50 -13.05
C GLY A 54 -12.90 3.51 -14.30
N GLU A 55 -13.17 2.35 -14.88
CA GLU A 55 -14.05 2.20 -16.06
C GLU A 55 -15.51 2.59 -15.77
N GLY A 56 -15.99 2.39 -14.52
CA GLY A 56 -17.33 2.81 -14.08
C GLY A 56 -17.48 4.32 -13.84
N SER A 57 -16.37 5.06 -13.72
CA SER A 57 -16.34 6.50 -13.37
C SER A 57 -16.11 7.42 -14.58
N ALA A 58 -16.28 6.88 -15.81
CA ALA A 58 -16.00 7.53 -17.09
C ALA A 58 -16.88 8.76 -17.45
N SER A 59 -17.58 9.36 -16.48
CA SER A 59 -18.36 10.59 -16.68
C SER A 59 -17.60 11.88 -16.33
N SER A 60 -16.36 11.81 -15.81
CA SER A 60 -15.56 13.02 -15.53
C SER A 60 -14.34 13.15 -16.46
N ARG A 61 -14.24 14.32 -17.08
CA ARG A 61 -13.36 14.69 -18.19
C ARG A 61 -11.86 14.55 -17.85
N GLY A 62 -11.17 13.64 -18.55
CA GLY A 62 -9.85 13.88 -19.13
C GLY A 62 -8.60 13.89 -18.22
N VAL A 63 -8.70 13.65 -16.91
CA VAL A 63 -7.51 13.51 -16.04
C VAL A 63 -7.52 12.13 -15.38
N PRO A 64 -6.48 11.28 -15.58
CA PRO A 64 -6.39 10.02 -14.88
C PRO A 64 -6.30 10.30 -13.37
N ALA A 65 -7.31 9.83 -12.61
CA ALA A 65 -7.28 9.93 -11.16
C ALA A 65 -6.10 9.11 -10.63
N SER A 66 -5.17 9.74 -9.92
CA SER A 66 -4.12 9.02 -9.19
C SER A 66 -4.77 8.26 -8.04
N GLN A 67 -4.58 6.95 -8.00
CA GLN A 67 -5.19 6.09 -6.98
C GLN A 67 -4.14 5.77 -5.90
N LEU A 68 -4.55 5.81 -4.63
CA LEU A 68 -3.66 5.50 -3.49
C LEU A 68 -3.90 4.07 -3.01
N LEU A 69 -2.85 3.27 -2.93
CA LEU A 69 -2.83 1.99 -2.20
C LEU A 69 -1.99 2.15 -0.94
N LEU A 70 -2.66 2.09 0.21
CA LEU A 70 -2.00 2.05 1.51
C LEU A 70 -1.85 0.60 1.96
N ILE A 71 -0.60 0.16 2.16
CA ILE A 71 -0.26 -1.18 2.66
C ILE A 71 0.11 -1.05 4.14
N LEU A 72 -0.57 -1.77 5.02
CA LEU A 72 -0.21 -1.88 6.44
C LEU A 72 0.42 -3.26 6.67
N SER A 73 1.71 -3.31 6.98
CA SER A 73 2.47 -4.56 7.08
C SER A 73 3.60 -4.42 8.10
N ASP A 74 4.22 -5.52 8.53
CA ASP A 74 5.52 -5.48 9.23
C ASP A 74 6.70 -5.27 8.26
N GLY A 75 6.42 -5.16 6.96
CA GLY A 75 7.40 -4.89 5.91
C GLY A 75 8.11 -6.12 5.37
N VAL A 76 7.77 -7.33 5.84
CA VAL A 76 8.44 -8.56 5.38
C VAL A 76 7.57 -9.27 4.34
N PHE A 77 8.09 -9.32 3.10
CA PHE A 77 7.43 -9.99 1.98
C PHE A 77 8.12 -11.31 1.63
N SER A 78 7.36 -12.24 1.04
CA SER A 78 7.86 -13.58 0.69
C SER A 78 8.84 -13.58 -0.47
N GLU A 79 8.72 -12.59 -1.35
CA GLU A 79 9.51 -12.46 -2.56
C GLU A 79 10.92 -11.94 -2.28
N ASP A 80 11.85 -12.23 -3.18
CA ASP A 80 13.12 -11.51 -3.20
C ASP A 80 12.88 -10.07 -3.65
N PRO A 81 13.24 -9.05 -2.85
CA PRO A 81 13.11 -7.65 -3.23
C PRO A 81 13.78 -7.30 -4.56
N LEU A 82 14.85 -8.01 -4.91
CA LEU A 82 15.61 -7.84 -6.15
C LEU A 82 15.13 -8.73 -7.29
N SER A 83 14.10 -9.55 -7.09
CA SER A 83 13.60 -10.43 -8.15
C SER A 83 13.02 -9.62 -9.33
N PRO A 84 13.30 -10.02 -10.59
CA PRO A 84 12.72 -9.36 -11.76
C PRO A 84 11.19 -9.36 -11.75
N ALA A 85 10.57 -10.41 -11.22
CA ALA A 85 9.12 -10.53 -11.12
C ALA A 85 8.52 -9.47 -10.18
N LEU A 86 9.12 -9.24 -9.01
CA LEU A 86 8.64 -8.22 -8.09
C LEU A 86 8.89 -6.81 -8.63
N GLN A 87 10.07 -6.56 -9.20
CA GLN A 87 10.38 -5.29 -9.83
C GLN A 87 9.40 -4.98 -10.97
N ALA A 88 9.02 -5.98 -11.78
CA ALA A 88 8.01 -5.84 -12.81
C ALA A 88 6.62 -5.51 -12.23
N ALA A 89 6.22 -6.13 -11.11
CA ALA A 89 4.95 -5.84 -10.45
C ALA A 89 4.88 -4.42 -9.87
N VAL A 90 5.97 -3.95 -9.23
CA VAL A 90 6.08 -2.56 -8.74
C VAL A 90 6.01 -1.57 -9.90
N ARG A 91 6.70 -1.88 -11.00
CA ARG A 91 6.67 -1.04 -12.20
C ARG A 91 5.28 -1.00 -12.84
N LEU A 92 4.59 -2.15 -12.92
CA LEU A 92 3.22 -2.24 -13.42
C LEU A 92 2.27 -1.34 -12.61
N ALA A 93 2.31 -1.41 -11.28
CA ALA A 93 1.50 -0.55 -10.43
C ALA A 93 1.75 0.94 -10.71
N ARG A 94 3.02 1.34 -10.78
CA ARG A 94 3.41 2.72 -11.11
C ARG A 94 2.93 3.15 -12.50
N ASP A 95 3.11 2.29 -13.51
CA ASP A 95 2.72 2.57 -14.90
C ASP A 95 1.18 2.73 -15.02
N HIS A 96 0.40 2.19 -14.08
CA HIS A 96 -1.05 2.39 -13.94
C HIS A 96 -1.45 3.53 -12.97
N HIS A 97 -0.54 4.44 -12.64
CA HIS A 97 -0.78 5.58 -11.73
C HIS A 97 -1.27 5.16 -10.34
N LEU A 98 -0.92 3.95 -9.90
CA LEU A 98 -1.16 3.50 -8.55
C LEU A 98 -0.02 3.96 -7.64
N PHE A 99 -0.32 4.92 -6.78
CA PHE A 99 0.60 5.42 -5.77
C PHE A 99 0.57 4.47 -4.57
N VAL A 100 1.59 3.62 -4.46
CA VAL A 100 1.72 2.62 -3.40
C VAL A 100 2.53 3.18 -2.24
N VAL A 101 1.98 3.17 -1.04
CA VAL A 101 2.65 3.58 0.21
C VAL A 101 2.59 2.42 1.20
N CYS A 102 3.75 1.95 1.67
CA CYS A 102 3.82 0.92 2.71
C CYS A 102 4.08 1.53 4.08
N VAL A 103 3.16 1.33 5.01
CA VAL A 103 3.34 1.65 6.41
C VAL A 103 3.78 0.39 7.15
N ILE A 104 5.05 0.39 7.52
CA ILE A 104 5.76 -0.68 8.21
C ILE A 104 5.54 -0.51 9.72
N ILE A 105 4.87 -1.47 10.34
CA ILE A 105 4.59 -1.50 11.78
C ILE A 105 5.72 -2.26 12.48
N ASP A 106 6.66 -1.49 13.03
CA ASP A 106 7.86 -1.95 13.71
C ASP A 106 7.75 -1.69 15.22
N ASP A 107 6.88 -2.44 15.90
CA ASP A 107 6.65 -2.30 17.33
C ASP A 107 7.97 -2.51 18.11
N SER A 108 8.36 -1.50 18.89
CA SER A 108 9.53 -1.52 19.78
C SER A 108 9.57 -2.69 20.77
N LYS A 109 8.43 -3.34 21.04
CA LYS A 109 8.34 -4.56 21.87
C LYS A 109 8.78 -5.82 21.13
N LYS A 110 8.83 -5.81 19.79
CA LYS A 110 9.37 -6.93 19.00
C LYS A 110 10.86 -7.05 19.30
N LYS A 111 11.32 -8.30 19.41
CA LYS A 111 12.72 -8.62 19.72
C LYS A 111 13.69 -8.18 18.61
N HIS A 112 13.20 -8.05 17.38
CA HIS A 112 13.98 -7.68 16.21
C HIS A 112 13.21 -6.63 15.42
N SER A 113 13.88 -5.51 15.13
CA SER A 113 13.33 -4.45 14.28
C SER A 113 13.50 -4.82 12.81
N ILE A 114 12.65 -4.25 11.94
CA ILE A 114 12.86 -4.31 10.49
C ILE A 114 14.28 -3.86 10.07
N PHE A 115 14.88 -2.92 10.81
CA PHE A 115 16.24 -2.42 10.55
C PHE A 115 17.34 -3.42 10.94
N ASP A 116 17.05 -4.40 11.80
CA ASP A 116 17.98 -5.45 12.16
C ASP A 116 18.00 -6.59 11.13
N LEU A 117 16.98 -6.65 10.26
CA LEU A 117 16.86 -7.70 9.26
C LEU A 117 17.94 -7.57 8.20
N ARG A 118 18.51 -8.72 7.85
CA ARG A 118 19.51 -8.86 6.80
C ARG A 118 19.10 -9.94 5.82
N ARG A 119 19.47 -9.74 4.56
CA ARG A 119 19.18 -10.69 3.48
C ARG A 119 20.43 -11.03 2.69
N TYR A 120 20.55 -12.28 2.30
CA TYR A 120 21.55 -12.73 1.35
C TYR A 120 21.13 -12.35 -0.06
N THR A 121 22.03 -11.70 -0.80
CA THR A 121 21.88 -11.52 -2.23
C THR A 121 22.22 -12.81 -2.96
N GLY A 122 21.81 -12.94 -4.23
CA GLY A 122 22.21 -14.07 -5.09
C GLY A 122 23.73 -14.20 -5.27
N GLN A 123 24.51 -13.19 -4.89
CA GLN A 123 25.99 -13.21 -4.89
C GLN A 123 26.59 -13.63 -3.52
N GLY A 124 25.77 -14.06 -2.56
CA GLY A 124 26.20 -14.46 -1.22
C GLY A 124 26.56 -13.31 -0.28
N LYS A 125 26.31 -12.05 -0.67
CA LYS A 125 26.55 -10.88 0.18
C LYS A 125 25.37 -10.67 1.11
N LEU A 126 25.64 -10.34 2.38
CA LEU A 126 24.62 -9.99 3.35
C LEU A 126 24.39 -8.48 3.34
N LEU A 127 23.19 -8.04 2.98
CA LEU A 127 22.79 -6.63 2.97
C LEU A 127 21.70 -6.36 4.01
N PRO A 128 21.63 -5.15 4.59
CA PRO A 128 20.45 -4.70 5.31
C PRO A 128 19.20 -4.85 4.44
N TYR A 129 18.11 -5.37 5.00
CA TYR A 129 16.87 -5.61 4.25
C TYR A 129 16.29 -4.31 3.68
N MET A 130 16.37 -3.23 4.46
CA MET A 130 15.83 -1.92 4.07
C MET A 130 16.60 -1.26 2.91
N ASP A 131 17.86 -1.61 2.67
CA ASP A 131 18.64 -1.10 1.54
C ASP A 131 18.10 -1.60 0.19
N VAL A 132 17.40 -2.74 0.21
CA VAL A 132 16.82 -3.38 -0.98
C VAL A 132 15.31 -3.41 -0.94
N PHE A 133 14.66 -2.67 -0.04
CA PHE A 133 13.21 -2.70 0.12
C PHE A 133 12.49 -2.37 -1.21
N PRO A 134 11.48 -3.16 -1.63
CA PRO A 134 11.01 -3.14 -3.01
C PRO A 134 10.11 -1.95 -3.35
N LEU A 135 9.54 -1.27 -2.34
CA LEU A 135 8.64 -0.15 -2.53
C LEU A 135 9.35 1.18 -2.31
N PRO A 136 9.22 2.16 -3.22
CA PRO A 136 9.92 3.43 -3.12
C PRO A 136 9.39 4.35 -2.01
N PHE A 137 8.13 4.18 -1.61
CA PHE A 137 7.49 4.99 -0.59
C PHE A 137 7.07 4.10 0.58
N TYR A 138 7.70 4.34 1.72
CA TYR A 138 7.36 3.65 2.96
C TYR A 138 7.56 4.54 4.18
N LEU A 139 6.87 4.19 5.26
CA LEU A 139 6.96 4.81 6.57
C LEU A 139 7.18 3.72 7.60
N VAL A 140 8.18 3.85 8.47
CA VAL A 140 8.36 2.94 9.61
C VAL A 140 7.77 3.56 10.86
N LEU A 141 6.77 2.91 11.43
CA LEU A 141 6.07 3.33 12.65
C LEU A 141 6.41 2.41 13.80
N ARG A 142 6.96 3.00 14.86
CA ARG A 142 7.19 2.29 16.13
C ARG A 142 5.99 2.28 17.06
N ASP A 143 5.15 3.30 16.94
CA ASP A 143 3.93 3.45 17.72
C ASP A 143 2.72 3.47 16.79
N VAL A 144 1.97 2.37 16.79
CA VAL A 144 0.76 2.22 15.98
C VAL A 144 -0.36 3.18 16.41
N THR A 145 -0.32 3.70 17.65
CA THR A 145 -1.33 4.66 18.13
C THR A 145 -1.24 6.00 17.41
N ALA A 146 -0.07 6.33 16.84
CA ALA A 146 0.13 7.53 16.03
C ALA A 146 -0.39 7.40 14.59
N LEU A 147 -0.68 6.18 14.11
CA LEU A 147 -1.08 5.91 12.74
C LEU A 147 -2.32 6.71 12.30
N PRO A 148 -3.44 6.76 13.06
CA PRO A 148 -4.64 7.46 12.61
C PRO A 148 -4.39 8.95 12.39
N GLN A 149 -3.63 9.58 13.29
CA GLN A 149 -3.33 11.01 13.22
C GLN A 149 -2.36 11.32 12.07
N LEU A 150 -1.34 10.47 11.86
CA LEU A 150 -0.38 10.63 10.78
C LEU A 150 -1.03 10.45 9.41
N LEU A 151 -1.95 9.47 9.28
CA LEU A 151 -2.72 9.27 8.06
C LEU A 151 -3.63 10.47 7.78
N ALA A 152 -4.31 10.99 8.80
CA ALA A 152 -5.17 12.15 8.69
C ALA A 152 -4.39 13.38 8.21
N GLU A 153 -3.20 13.64 8.78
CA GLU A 153 -2.37 14.77 8.37
C GLU A 153 -1.80 14.60 6.96
N ALA A 154 -1.34 13.39 6.60
CA ALA A 154 -0.84 13.11 5.24
C ALA A 154 -1.94 13.28 4.18
N LEU A 155 -3.16 12.79 4.47
CA LEU A 155 -4.31 13.00 3.59
C LEU A 155 -4.67 14.49 3.50
N ARG A 156 -4.68 15.21 4.64
CA ARG A 156 -4.95 16.65 4.67
C ARG A 156 -3.96 17.42 3.78
N GLN A 157 -2.67 17.14 3.92
CA GLN A 157 -1.62 17.73 3.09
C GLN A 157 -1.77 17.37 1.61
N TRP A 158 -2.12 16.12 1.30
CA TRP A 158 -2.40 15.71 -0.07
C TRP A 158 -3.58 16.47 -0.69
N PHE A 159 -4.69 16.62 0.04
CA PHE A 159 -5.85 17.39 -0.41
C PHE A 159 -5.50 18.88 -0.61
N GLU A 160 -4.69 19.47 0.27
CA GLU A 160 -4.22 20.86 0.14
C GLU A 160 -3.36 21.04 -1.12
N LEU A 161 -2.45 20.12 -1.42
CA LEU A 161 -1.60 20.18 -2.61
C LEU A 161 -2.41 19.97 -3.91
N ALA A 162 -3.36 19.03 -3.89
CA ALA A 162 -4.25 18.77 -5.01
C ALA A 162 -5.22 19.94 -5.30
N SER A 163 -5.63 20.69 -4.28
CA SER A 163 -6.50 21.86 -4.44
C SER A 163 -5.71 23.14 -4.78
N ALA A 164 -4.52 23.32 -4.23
CA ALA A 164 -3.64 24.45 -4.56
C ALA A 164 -3.16 24.45 -6.03
N THR A 165 -3.02 23.27 -6.63
CA THR A 165 -2.65 23.13 -8.05
C THR A 165 -3.80 23.48 -9.01
N VAL A 166 -5.05 23.34 -8.59
CA VAL A 166 -6.23 23.77 -9.36
C VAL A 166 -6.41 25.30 -9.34
N GLY A 167 -5.92 25.98 -8.30
CA GLY A 167 -6.05 27.44 -8.14
C GLY A 167 -5.09 28.31 -8.99
N ARG A 168 -4.06 27.74 -9.64
CA ARG A 168 -3.05 28.50 -10.40
C ARG A 168 -3.28 28.57 -11.92
N SER A 169 -4.32 27.92 -12.46
CA SER A 169 -4.65 27.96 -13.89
C SER A 169 -5.76 28.95 -14.27
N GLY A 170 -6.31 29.70 -13.29
CA GLY A 170 -7.37 30.68 -13.51
C GLY A 170 -6.95 32.08 -13.07
N GLY A 171 -6.24 32.80 -13.93
CA GLY A 171 -5.96 34.23 -13.75
C GLY A 171 -5.59 34.87 -15.09
N PRO A 172 -6.43 35.74 -15.66
CA PRO A 172 -6.05 36.62 -16.77
C PRO A 172 -5.06 37.70 -16.34
#